data_AF-A0A0R3VVA1-F1
#
_entry.id   AF-A0A0R3VVA1-F1
#
_cell.length_a   1.000
_cell.length_b   1.000
_cell.length_c   1.000
_cell.angle_alpha   90.00
_cell.angle_beta   90.00
_cell.angle_gamma   90.00
#
_symmetry.space_group_name_H-M   'P 1'
#
loop_
_entity.id
_entity.type
_entity.pdbx_description
1 polymer ?
#
loop_
_entity_poly.entity_id
_entity_poly.type
_entity_poly.pdbx_seq_one_letter_code
_entity_poly.pdbx_strand_id
1 'polypeptide(L)'
;MEAWISLLTLDSQTSSQVISEENLREIFKGLKKCNVLSKDSFSILVNALSEKVTCFESRPIPPDFFNVLGCLCEHITKREDLLPEDVRSFFVSFVETILKASPGALVPVFEHMLEAFHPIVIDPNCNIYIKYSILAGFNEISIFPSTTKVELFLKPNVHGLYTSLASNLRSLGDYDTQTQLLEFLLHVIPAARRKDFVEEYLHQGLSEPFCSIIGQQFELAARRFLNIINSVDPITQTVFSIPCISVRLCGHEVGHSQPHSFRHQIMFRALMFVPIFLHALPYYSAESVILSFYA
;
A
#
# COMPACT_ATOMS: atom_id res chain seq x y z
N MET A 1 24.32 18.75 -4.73
CA MET A 1 23.70 17.43 -4.97
C MET A 1 24.79 16.35 -5.10
N GLU A 2 25.92 16.65 -5.73
CA GLU A 2 26.92 15.63 -6.12
C GLU A 2 27.77 15.04 -4.97
N ALA A 3 28.19 15.81 -3.96
CA ALA A 3 29.21 15.34 -3.02
C ALA A 3 28.83 14.08 -2.21
N TRP A 4 27.59 13.98 -1.72
CA TRP A 4 27.13 12.84 -0.93
C TRP A 4 26.60 11.68 -1.78
N ILE A 5 26.15 11.94 -3.02
CA ILE A 5 25.83 10.89 -3.99
C ILE A 5 27.13 10.21 -4.43
N SER A 6 28.20 10.99 -4.67
CA SER A 6 29.53 10.45 -4.96
C SER A 6 30.06 9.55 -3.84
N LEU A 7 29.74 9.83 -2.56
CA LEU A 7 30.12 8.93 -1.45
C LEU A 7 29.54 7.52 -1.62
N LEU A 8 28.38 7.39 -2.25
CA LEU A 8 27.65 6.13 -2.44
C LEU A 8 28.04 5.41 -3.74
N THR A 9 28.45 6.16 -4.76
CA THR A 9 28.74 5.64 -6.11
C THR A 9 30.24 5.46 -6.39
N LEU A 10 31.11 5.75 -5.42
CA LEU A 10 32.54 5.48 -5.54
C LEU A 10 32.82 3.98 -5.38
N ASP A 11 33.17 3.32 -6.49
CA ASP A 11 33.57 1.91 -6.55
C ASP A 11 34.72 1.55 -5.60
N SER A 12 35.52 2.54 -5.18
CA SER A 12 36.61 2.35 -4.24
C SER A 12 36.19 2.20 -2.78
N GLN A 13 34.94 2.53 -2.41
CA GLN A 13 34.48 2.41 -1.03
C GLN A 13 33.94 1.02 -0.72
N THR A 14 34.43 0.42 0.37
CA THR A 14 33.86 -0.83 0.88
C THR A 14 32.46 -0.56 1.42
N SER A 15 31.58 -1.56 1.35
CA SER A 15 30.19 -1.39 1.81
C SER A 15 30.07 -1.00 3.28
N SER A 16 31.02 -1.41 4.11
CA SER A 16 31.16 -0.97 5.50
C SER A 16 31.54 0.50 5.68
N GLN A 17 32.24 1.11 4.73
CA GLN A 17 32.60 2.54 4.78
C GLN A 17 31.40 3.41 4.41
N VAL A 18 30.70 3.05 3.32
CA VAL A 18 29.51 3.76 2.84
C VAL A 18 28.44 3.83 3.93
N ILE A 19 28.26 2.75 4.68
CA ILE A 19 27.26 2.68 5.76
C ILE A 19 27.84 2.94 7.15
N SER A 20 28.96 3.66 7.23
CA SER A 20 29.42 4.23 8.49
C SER A 20 28.43 5.29 8.99
N GLU A 21 28.32 5.46 10.31
CA GLU A 21 27.43 6.47 10.91
C GLU A 21 27.71 7.89 10.38
N GLU A 22 28.99 8.22 10.17
CA GLU A 22 29.39 9.53 9.65
C GLU A 22 28.85 9.75 8.22
N ASN A 23 29.02 8.78 7.34
CA ASN A 23 28.53 8.88 5.96
C ASN A 23 27.00 8.92 5.91
N LEU A 24 26.31 8.10 6.72
CA LEU A 24 24.85 8.13 6.81
C LEU A 24 24.33 9.49 7.30
N ARG A 25 25.01 10.12 8.27
CA ARG A 25 24.66 11.48 8.72
C ARG A 25 24.86 12.52 7.63
N GLU A 26 25.92 12.43 6.85
CA GLU A 26 26.15 13.35 5.73
C GLU A 26 25.13 13.14 4.60
N ILE A 27 24.77 11.90 4.28
CA ILE A 27 23.69 11.59 3.34
C ILE A 27 22.37 12.16 3.84
N PHE A 28 22.01 11.92 5.11
CA PHE A 28 20.79 12.45 5.73
C PHE A 28 20.73 13.98 5.69
N LYS A 29 21.82 14.67 6.06
CA LYS A 29 21.91 16.14 5.95
C LYS A 29 21.78 16.60 4.51
N GLY A 30 22.36 15.85 3.58
CA GLY A 30 22.26 16.07 2.14
C GLY A 30 20.81 16.03 1.67
N LEU A 31 20.11 14.94 2.00
CA LEU A 31 18.71 14.73 1.65
C LEU A 31 17.79 15.80 2.24
N LYS A 32 17.93 16.11 3.53
CA LYS A 32 17.13 17.18 4.17
C LYS A 32 17.30 18.57 3.55
N LYS A 33 18.47 18.85 2.98
CA LYS A 33 18.75 20.13 2.30
C LYS A 33 18.31 20.12 0.84
N CYS A 34 18.18 18.94 0.24
CA CYS A 34 17.73 18.82 -1.13
C CYS A 34 16.22 19.03 -1.20
N ASN A 35 15.78 19.62 -2.32
CA ASN A 35 14.38 19.51 -2.70
C ASN A 35 14.07 18.05 -3.12
N VAL A 36 12.87 17.79 -3.63
CA VAL A 36 12.48 16.49 -4.18
C VAL A 36 13.54 15.98 -5.17
N LEU A 37 14.00 14.74 -4.99
CA LEU A 37 14.96 14.10 -5.87
C LEU A 37 14.30 13.77 -7.22
N SER A 38 15.05 13.91 -8.31
CA SER A 38 14.62 13.39 -9.61
C SER A 38 14.53 11.86 -9.57
N LYS A 39 13.75 11.28 -10.48
CA LYS A 39 13.60 9.83 -10.63
C LYS A 39 14.94 9.09 -10.72
N ASP A 40 15.86 9.61 -11.54
CA ASP A 40 17.17 8.99 -11.77
C ASP A 40 18.03 9.06 -10.50
N SER A 41 18.13 10.23 -9.88
CA SER A 41 18.91 10.41 -8.65
C SER A 41 18.35 9.57 -7.50
N PHE A 42 17.02 9.48 -7.39
CA PHE A 42 16.36 8.63 -6.41
C PHE A 42 16.70 7.15 -6.64
N SER A 43 16.60 6.68 -7.90
CA SER A 43 16.88 5.28 -8.25
C SER A 43 18.34 4.91 -8.01
N ILE A 44 19.28 5.77 -8.41
CA ILE A 44 20.72 5.58 -8.15
C ILE A 44 20.98 5.43 -6.66
N LEU A 45 20.42 6.34 -5.85
CA LEU A 45 20.59 6.36 -4.41
C LEU A 45 20.02 5.11 -3.73
N VAL A 46 18.78 4.75 -4.08
CA VAL A 46 18.10 3.56 -3.52
C VAL A 46 18.86 2.29 -3.88
N ASN A 47 19.30 2.15 -5.14
CA ASN A 47 20.08 0.98 -5.57
C ASN A 47 21.43 0.91 -4.84
N ALA A 48 22.15 2.03 -4.76
CA ALA A 48 23.43 2.09 -4.07
C ALA A 48 23.28 1.76 -2.58
N LEU A 49 22.23 2.21 -1.90
CA LEU A 49 21.99 1.82 -0.51
C LEU A 49 21.59 0.34 -0.39
N SER A 50 20.72 -0.15 -1.28
CA SER A 50 20.24 -1.54 -1.28
C SER A 50 21.38 -2.55 -1.40
N GLU A 51 22.33 -2.32 -2.31
CA GLU A 51 23.49 -3.21 -2.50
C GLU A 51 24.36 -3.33 -1.24
N LYS A 52 24.42 -2.25 -0.46
CA LYS A 52 25.32 -2.14 0.70
C LYS A 52 24.67 -2.71 1.96
N VAL A 53 23.33 -2.75 2.02
CA VAL A 53 22.53 -3.28 3.15
C VAL A 53 22.86 -4.73 3.51
N THR A 54 23.41 -5.52 2.58
CA THR A 54 23.95 -6.87 2.83
C THR A 54 25.01 -6.91 3.94
N CYS A 55 25.66 -5.79 4.25
CA CYS A 55 26.60 -5.68 5.38
C CYS A 55 25.96 -5.86 6.77
N PHE A 56 24.63 -5.82 6.85
CA PHE A 56 23.89 -5.91 8.10
C PHE A 56 23.36 -7.31 8.42
N GLU A 57 23.62 -8.32 7.60
CA GLU A 57 23.17 -9.70 7.87
C GLU A 57 23.61 -10.24 9.24
N SER A 58 24.72 -9.73 9.77
CA SER A 58 25.28 -10.13 11.07
C SER A 58 25.37 -8.99 12.09
N ARG A 59 24.84 -7.79 11.78
CA ARG A 59 24.98 -6.58 12.62
C ARG A 59 23.68 -5.78 12.65
N PRO A 60 23.35 -5.13 13.79
CA PRO A 60 22.21 -4.23 13.82
C PRO A 60 22.40 -3.08 12.84
N ILE A 61 21.33 -2.70 12.16
CA ILE A 61 21.32 -1.51 11.29
C ILE A 61 21.50 -0.25 12.16
N PRO A 62 22.44 0.66 11.83
CA PRO A 62 22.64 1.91 12.54
C PRO A 62 21.37 2.76 12.55
N PRO A 63 21.03 3.42 13.66
CA PRO A 63 19.85 4.30 13.74
C PRO A 63 19.79 5.37 12.65
N ASP A 64 20.95 5.90 12.26
CA ASP A 64 21.06 6.92 11.20
C ASP A 64 20.63 6.41 9.81
N PHE A 65 20.63 5.09 9.59
CA PHE A 65 20.10 4.50 8.35
C PHE A 65 18.59 4.72 8.26
N PHE A 66 17.85 4.60 9.38
CA PHE A 66 16.41 4.83 9.39
C PHE A 66 16.06 6.30 9.15
N ASN A 67 16.91 7.23 9.58
CA ASN A 67 16.78 8.65 9.23
C ASN A 67 16.90 8.88 7.71
N VAL A 68 17.86 8.21 7.06
CA VAL A 68 18.01 8.24 5.59
C VAL A 68 16.79 7.61 4.91
N LEU A 69 16.34 6.44 5.38
CA LEU A 69 15.14 5.77 4.87
C LEU A 69 13.89 6.67 4.97
N GLY A 70 13.69 7.34 6.10
CA GLY A 70 12.61 8.30 6.29
C GLY A 70 12.64 9.40 5.23
N CYS A 71 13.80 10.01 5.00
CA CYS A 71 13.96 11.00 3.93
C CYS A 71 13.66 10.41 2.54
N LEU A 72 14.11 9.20 2.24
CA LEU A 72 13.79 8.54 0.97
C LEU A 72 12.29 8.34 0.79
N CYS A 73 11.59 7.90 1.84
CA CYS A 73 10.12 7.78 1.83
C CYS A 73 9.46 9.14 1.59
N GLU A 74 9.96 10.22 2.20
CA GLU A 74 9.47 11.58 1.91
C GLU A 74 9.76 12.03 0.47
N HIS A 75 10.94 11.72 -0.08
CA HIS A 75 11.29 12.14 -1.43
C HIS A 75 10.45 11.43 -2.48
N ILE A 76 10.23 10.12 -2.36
CA ILE A 76 9.37 9.39 -3.31
C ILE A 76 7.92 9.87 -3.25
N THR A 77 7.42 10.17 -2.04
CA THR A 77 6.03 10.61 -1.85
C THR A 77 5.75 12.03 -2.33
N LYS A 78 6.78 12.89 -2.38
CA LYS A 78 6.67 14.29 -2.87
C LYS A 78 6.92 14.45 -4.37
N ARG A 79 7.20 13.37 -5.10
CA ARG A 79 7.42 13.42 -6.55
C ARG A 79 6.10 13.65 -7.31
N GLU A 80 6.06 14.71 -8.11
CA GLU A 80 4.90 15.02 -8.98
C GLU A 80 4.73 13.97 -10.10
N ASP A 81 5.84 13.34 -10.52
CA ASP A 81 5.90 12.31 -11.55
C ASP A 81 5.79 10.88 -10.97
N LEU A 82 5.31 10.73 -9.73
CA LEU A 82 5.22 9.43 -9.06
C LEU A 82 4.28 8.49 -9.80
N LEU A 83 4.79 7.32 -10.19
CA LEU A 83 4.01 6.25 -10.82
C LEU A 83 3.82 5.06 -9.88
N PRO A 84 2.76 4.25 -10.06
CA PRO A 84 2.54 3.00 -9.32
C PRO A 84 3.76 2.06 -9.34
N GLU A 85 4.42 1.91 -10.50
CA GLU A 85 5.63 1.10 -10.66
C GLU A 85 6.81 1.59 -9.82
N ASP A 86 6.94 2.90 -9.61
CA ASP A 86 8.02 3.47 -8.81
C ASP A 86 7.85 3.10 -7.33
N VAL A 87 6.60 3.13 -6.82
CA VAL A 87 6.26 2.65 -5.48
C VAL A 87 6.56 1.16 -5.36
N ARG A 88 6.07 0.34 -6.30
CA ARG A 88 6.28 -1.11 -6.28
C ARG A 88 7.78 -1.45 -6.30
N SER A 89 8.55 -0.78 -7.15
CA SER A 89 10.00 -0.98 -7.22
C SER A 89 10.69 -0.59 -5.92
N PHE A 90 10.26 0.50 -5.25
CA PHE A 90 10.82 0.89 -3.96
C PHE A 90 10.58 -0.17 -2.87
N PHE A 91 9.36 -0.71 -2.78
CA PHE A 91 9.04 -1.77 -1.82
C PHE A 91 9.87 -3.04 -2.11
N VAL A 92 9.84 -3.55 -3.35
CA VAL A 92 10.47 -4.82 -3.71
C VAL A 92 12.01 -4.73 -3.70
N SER A 93 12.57 -3.69 -4.31
CA SER A 93 14.02 -3.61 -4.52
C SER A 93 14.80 -3.08 -3.33
N PHE A 94 14.14 -2.32 -2.44
CA PHE A 94 14.81 -1.68 -1.30
C PHE A 94 14.28 -2.16 0.04
N VAL A 95 12.98 -1.97 0.30
CA VAL A 95 12.38 -2.29 1.60
C VAL A 95 12.52 -3.78 1.90
N GLU A 96 12.10 -4.66 0.99
CA GLU A 96 12.25 -6.10 1.18
C GLU A 96 13.71 -6.52 1.33
N THR A 97 14.65 -5.89 0.60
CA THR A 97 16.09 -6.19 0.72
C THR A 97 16.59 -5.88 2.14
N ILE A 98 16.19 -4.75 2.71
CA ILE A 98 16.50 -4.38 4.11
C ILE A 98 15.92 -5.39 5.08
N LEU A 99 14.65 -5.76 4.92
CA LEU A 99 13.97 -6.68 5.83
C LEU A 99 14.50 -8.11 5.73
N LYS A 100 14.93 -8.54 4.53
CA LYS A 100 15.59 -9.84 4.31
C LYS A 100 16.97 -9.87 4.97
N ALA A 101 17.76 -8.81 4.83
CA ALA A 101 19.08 -8.71 5.44
C ALA A 101 19.02 -8.55 6.96
N SER A 102 18.03 -7.81 7.48
CA SER A 102 17.88 -7.56 8.92
C SER A 102 16.39 -7.56 9.32
N PRO A 103 15.81 -8.72 9.65
CA PRO A 103 14.41 -8.80 10.09
C PRO A 103 14.09 -7.96 11.32
N GLY A 104 15.09 -7.69 12.17
CA GLY A 104 14.96 -6.80 13.34
C GLY A 104 14.71 -5.33 12.97
N ALA A 105 14.94 -4.94 11.72
CA ALA A 105 14.67 -3.60 11.21
C ALA A 105 13.19 -3.35 10.90
N LEU A 106 12.33 -4.37 11.01
CA LEU A 106 10.92 -4.30 10.59
C LEU A 106 10.15 -3.15 11.22
N VAL A 107 10.21 -3.03 12.55
CA VAL A 107 9.48 -1.99 13.29
C VAL A 107 9.90 -0.58 12.85
N PRO A 108 11.19 -0.18 12.90
CA PRO A 108 11.57 1.17 12.49
C PRO A 108 11.37 1.44 11.00
N VAL A 109 11.55 0.45 10.11
CA VAL A 109 11.25 0.59 8.67
C VAL A 109 9.76 0.88 8.47
N PHE A 110 8.92 0.07 9.08
CA PHE A 110 7.48 0.16 8.92
C PHE A 110 6.92 1.48 9.47
N GLU A 111 7.43 1.98 10.60
CA GLU A 111 7.03 3.27 11.17
C GLU A 111 7.29 4.43 10.20
N HIS A 112 8.51 4.55 9.66
CA HIS A 112 8.85 5.61 8.72
C HIS A 112 8.03 5.54 7.44
N MET A 113 7.79 4.32 6.94
CA MET A 113 6.96 4.12 5.76
C MET A 113 5.51 4.51 6.03
N LEU A 114 4.93 4.08 7.14
CA LEU A 114 3.56 4.39 7.49
C LEU A 114 3.36 5.90 7.63
N GLU A 115 4.28 6.60 8.29
CA GLU A 115 4.24 8.07 8.43
C GLU A 115 4.34 8.79 7.08
N ALA A 116 5.23 8.34 6.19
CA ALA A 116 5.44 8.99 4.89
C ALA A 116 4.31 8.73 3.89
N PHE A 117 3.81 7.49 3.82
CA PHE A 117 2.82 7.08 2.81
C PHE A 117 1.37 7.31 3.25
N HIS A 118 1.09 7.44 4.55
CA HIS A 118 -0.26 7.69 5.06
C HIS A 118 -0.95 8.88 4.39
N PRO A 119 -0.34 10.08 4.26
CA PRO A 119 -0.98 11.23 3.62
C PRO A 119 -1.39 10.95 2.17
N ILE A 120 -0.61 10.15 1.43
CA ILE A 120 -0.94 9.78 0.05
C ILE A 120 -2.18 8.88 0.01
N VAL A 121 -2.22 7.87 0.89
CA VAL A 121 -3.32 6.89 0.91
C VAL A 121 -4.65 7.58 1.19
N ILE A 122 -4.67 8.51 2.15
CA ILE A 122 -5.91 9.20 2.54
C ILE A 122 -6.25 10.42 1.67
N ASP A 123 -5.34 10.93 0.83
CA ASP A 123 -5.60 12.08 -0.02
C ASP A 123 -6.63 11.74 -1.11
N PRO A 124 -7.83 12.35 -1.11
CA PRO A 124 -8.86 12.05 -2.10
C PRO A 124 -8.44 12.38 -3.55
N ASN A 125 -7.43 13.23 -3.74
CA ASN A 125 -6.96 13.65 -5.06
C ASN A 125 -5.81 12.78 -5.60
N CYS A 126 -5.23 11.92 -4.76
CA CYS A 126 -4.16 11.06 -5.20
C CYS A 126 -4.67 9.97 -6.15
N ASN A 127 -3.86 9.67 -7.17
CA ASN A 127 -4.13 8.60 -8.12
C ASN A 127 -4.36 7.26 -7.38
N ILE A 128 -5.50 6.63 -7.66
CA ILE A 128 -5.94 5.42 -6.99
C ILE A 128 -4.97 4.24 -7.13
N TYR A 129 -4.26 4.14 -8.26
CA TYR A 129 -3.27 3.08 -8.50
C TYR A 129 -1.99 3.27 -7.66
N ILE A 130 -1.66 4.52 -7.31
CA ILE A 130 -0.56 4.80 -6.36
C ILE A 130 -0.98 4.33 -4.97
N LYS A 131 -2.19 4.68 -4.52
CA LYS A 131 -2.74 4.20 -3.24
C LYS A 131 -2.75 2.69 -3.15
N TYR A 132 -3.24 2.03 -4.20
CA TYR A 132 -3.23 0.56 -4.31
C TYR A 132 -1.81 0.00 -4.17
N SER A 133 -0.85 0.56 -4.90
CA SER A 133 0.54 0.07 -4.89
C SER A 133 1.20 0.22 -3.52
N ILE A 134 0.91 1.31 -2.81
CA ILE A 134 1.36 1.52 -1.43
C ILE A 134 0.76 0.45 -0.50
N LEU A 135 -0.56 0.27 -0.53
CA LEU A 135 -1.25 -0.68 0.35
C LEU A 135 -0.87 -2.12 0.06
N ALA A 136 -0.74 -2.49 -1.22
CA ALA A 136 -0.22 -3.80 -1.63
C ALA A 136 1.20 -4.01 -1.10
N GLY A 137 2.08 -3.02 -1.24
CA GLY A 137 3.42 -3.08 -0.66
C GLY A 137 3.42 -3.26 0.86
N PHE A 138 2.51 -2.56 1.57
CA PHE A 138 2.32 -2.76 3.00
C PHE A 138 1.83 -4.17 3.33
N ASN A 139 0.91 -4.74 2.55
CA ASN A 139 0.41 -6.10 2.77
C ASN A 139 1.50 -7.16 2.66
N GLU A 140 2.41 -7.02 1.70
CA GLU A 140 3.56 -7.93 1.53
C GLU A 140 4.49 -7.93 2.77
N ILE A 141 4.71 -6.76 3.39
CA ILE A 141 5.64 -6.64 4.53
C ILE A 141 4.95 -6.75 5.90
N SER A 142 3.62 -6.70 5.98
CA SER A 142 2.86 -6.60 7.25
C SER A 142 2.45 -7.93 7.88
N ILE A 143 3.04 -9.05 7.41
CA ILE A 143 2.85 -10.38 8.01
C ILE A 143 3.66 -10.49 9.30
N PHE A 144 3.20 -9.80 10.34
CA PHE A 144 3.91 -9.67 11.60
C PHE A 144 3.63 -10.82 12.57
N PRO A 145 4.62 -11.21 13.40
CA PRO A 145 4.35 -11.97 14.62
C PRO A 145 3.40 -11.22 15.55
N SER A 146 2.59 -11.94 16.33
CA SER A 146 1.61 -11.33 17.24
C SER A 146 2.22 -10.34 18.23
N THR A 147 3.46 -10.58 18.69
CA THR A 147 4.20 -9.68 19.58
C THR A 147 4.49 -8.34 18.91
N THR A 148 4.96 -8.35 17.67
CA THR A 148 5.24 -7.15 16.87
C THR A 148 3.97 -6.36 16.57
N LYS A 149 2.84 -7.04 16.29
CA LYS A 149 1.54 -6.35 16.14
C LYS A 149 1.16 -5.59 17.40
N VAL A 150 1.31 -6.22 18.57
CA VAL A 150 1.00 -5.59 19.86
C VAL A 150 1.95 -4.41 20.13
N GLU A 151 3.24 -4.58 19.87
CA GLU A 151 4.23 -3.50 20.01
C GLU A 151 3.85 -2.27 19.18
N LEU A 152 3.65 -2.46 17.87
CA LEU A 152 3.25 -1.39 16.95
C LEU A 152 1.91 -0.76 17.35
N PHE A 153 0.92 -1.58 17.70
CA PHE A 153 -0.42 -1.11 18.08
C PHE A 153 -0.43 -0.26 19.36
N LEU A 154 0.52 -0.47 20.28
CA LEU A 154 0.63 0.29 21.52
C LEU A 154 1.35 1.64 21.34
N LYS A 155 2.02 1.87 20.20
CA LYS A 155 2.68 3.14 19.91
C LYS A 155 1.65 4.18 19.47
N PRO A 156 1.53 5.34 20.15
CA PRO A 156 0.48 6.31 19.87
C PRO A 156 0.47 6.87 18.45
N ASN A 157 1.66 7.11 17.85
CA ASN A 157 1.80 7.58 16.47
C ASN A 157 1.27 6.53 15.49
N VAL A 158 1.71 5.28 15.62
CA VAL A 158 1.28 4.17 14.75
C VAL A 158 -0.21 3.87 14.92
N HIS A 159 -0.70 3.84 16.16
CA HIS A 159 -2.12 3.65 16.44
C HIS A 159 -2.97 4.74 15.79
N GLY A 160 -2.56 6.01 15.90
CA GLY A 160 -3.25 7.13 15.23
C GLY A 160 -3.28 7.01 13.71
N LEU A 161 -2.23 6.46 13.10
CA LEU A 161 -2.21 6.20 11.65
C LEU A 161 -3.17 5.06 11.27
N TYR A 162 -3.22 3.98 12.05
CA TYR A 162 -4.18 2.89 11.83
C TYR A 162 -5.63 3.35 11.95
N THR A 163 -5.96 4.13 12.97
CA THR A 163 -7.32 4.65 13.15
C THR A 163 -7.68 5.60 12.02
N SER A 164 -6.77 6.49 11.63
CA SER A 164 -6.97 7.39 10.48
C SER A 164 -7.21 6.63 9.17
N LEU A 165 -6.44 5.58 8.88
CA LEU A 165 -6.66 4.73 7.72
C LEU A 165 -8.02 4.03 7.78
N ALA A 166 -8.35 3.42 8.92
CA ALA A 166 -9.62 2.71 9.12
C ALA A 166 -10.84 3.63 8.90
N SER A 167 -10.81 4.85 9.45
CA SER A 167 -11.89 5.82 9.27
C SER A 167 -12.01 6.32 7.83
N ASN A 168 -10.96 6.20 7.02
CA ASN A 168 -10.97 6.54 5.60
C ASN A 168 -11.24 5.34 4.67
N LEU A 169 -11.49 4.13 5.21
CA LEU A 169 -11.71 2.95 4.37
C LEU A 169 -12.79 3.18 3.31
N ARG A 170 -13.91 3.81 3.68
CA ARG A 170 -15.03 4.05 2.76
C ARG A 170 -14.77 5.15 1.72
N SER A 171 -13.87 6.08 2.01
CA SER A 171 -13.56 7.23 1.14
C SER A 171 -12.43 6.97 0.14
N LEU A 172 -11.81 5.78 0.16
CA LEU A 172 -10.70 5.45 -0.74
C LEU A 172 -11.05 5.44 -2.25
N GLY A 173 -12.33 5.31 -2.61
CA GLY A 173 -12.81 5.54 -3.99
C GLY A 173 -12.81 4.33 -4.93
N ASP A 174 -12.08 3.25 -4.63
CA ASP A 174 -12.02 2.05 -5.46
C ASP A 174 -12.05 0.79 -4.60
N TYR A 175 -12.80 -0.20 -5.07
CA TYR A 175 -13.08 -1.42 -4.33
C TYR A 175 -11.83 -2.26 -4.06
N ASP A 176 -10.93 -2.38 -5.04
CA ASP A 176 -9.70 -3.17 -4.89
C ASP A 176 -8.77 -2.48 -3.91
N THR A 177 -8.70 -1.15 -3.98
CA THR A 177 -7.95 -0.33 -3.00
C THR A 177 -8.52 -0.45 -1.58
N GLN A 178 -9.85 -0.46 -1.44
CA GLN A 178 -10.50 -0.74 -0.15
C GLN A 178 -10.18 -2.14 0.36
N THR A 179 -10.13 -3.13 -0.54
CA THR A 179 -9.76 -4.50 -0.20
C THR A 179 -8.32 -4.58 0.33
N GLN A 180 -7.38 -3.89 -0.33
CA GLN A 180 -5.99 -3.80 0.14
C GLN A 180 -5.89 -3.16 1.53
N LEU A 181 -6.63 -2.07 1.80
CA LEU A 181 -6.63 -1.49 3.14
C LEU A 181 -7.29 -2.41 4.18
N LEU A 182 -8.37 -3.10 3.82
CA LEU A 182 -9.02 -4.05 4.72
C LEU A 182 -8.07 -5.20 5.11
N GLU A 183 -7.35 -5.75 4.12
CA GLU A 183 -6.31 -6.76 4.34
C GLU A 183 -5.22 -6.22 5.27
N PHE A 184 -4.74 -5.01 5.02
CA PHE A 184 -3.73 -4.35 5.83
C PHE A 184 -4.16 -4.23 7.29
N LEU A 185 -5.38 -3.76 7.55
CA LEU A 185 -5.92 -3.64 8.90
C LEU A 185 -6.01 -5.01 9.60
N LEU A 186 -6.37 -6.08 8.87
CA LEU A 186 -6.39 -7.44 9.40
C LEU A 186 -4.97 -7.95 9.73
N HIS A 187 -3.97 -7.56 8.93
CA HIS A 187 -2.57 -7.89 9.16
C HIS A 187 -2.01 -7.17 10.39
N VAL A 188 -2.30 -5.88 10.57
CA VAL A 188 -1.62 -5.08 11.61
C VAL A 188 -2.35 -5.01 12.95
N ILE A 189 -3.69 -5.14 12.97
CA ILE A 189 -4.45 -5.06 14.22
C ILE A 189 -4.37 -6.39 14.98
N PRO A 190 -3.92 -6.39 16.26
CA PRO A 190 -3.91 -7.58 17.09
C PRO A 190 -5.29 -8.20 17.19
N ALA A 191 -5.40 -9.53 17.04
CA ALA A 191 -6.69 -10.24 17.04
C ALA A 191 -7.56 -9.90 18.25
N ALA A 192 -6.96 -9.80 19.44
CA ALA A 192 -7.65 -9.45 20.69
C ALA A 192 -8.23 -8.02 20.72
N ARG A 193 -7.79 -7.12 19.83
CA ARG A 193 -8.21 -5.72 19.77
C ARG A 193 -9.13 -5.42 18.59
N ARG A 194 -9.29 -6.34 17.63
CA ARG A 194 -10.08 -6.13 16.41
C ARG A 194 -11.53 -5.76 16.69
N LYS A 195 -12.16 -6.40 17.68
CA LYS A 195 -13.57 -6.12 18.03
C LYS A 195 -13.75 -4.66 18.41
N ASP A 196 -13.04 -4.22 19.46
CA ASP A 196 -13.12 -2.86 19.98
C ASP A 196 -12.70 -1.82 18.93
N PHE A 197 -11.62 -2.11 18.19
CA PHE A 197 -11.13 -1.23 17.14
C PHE A 197 -12.17 -0.98 16.04
N VAL A 198 -12.89 -2.01 15.61
CA VAL A 198 -13.91 -1.88 14.56
C VAL A 198 -15.13 -1.11 15.05
N GLU A 199 -15.58 -1.39 16.28
CA GLU A 199 -16.71 -0.67 16.89
C GLU A 199 -16.40 0.83 17.03
N GLU A 200 -15.15 1.19 17.32
CA GLU A 200 -14.74 2.57 17.56
C GLU A 200 -14.38 3.34 16.28
N TYR A 201 -13.63 2.74 15.35
CA TYR A 201 -12.99 3.49 14.26
C TYR A 201 -13.51 3.18 12.85
N LEU A 202 -14.30 2.11 12.69
CA LEU A 202 -14.94 1.75 11.42
C LEU A 202 -16.43 2.07 11.48
N HIS A 203 -17.19 1.25 12.21
CA HIS A 203 -18.61 1.47 12.44
C HIS A 203 -19.15 0.49 13.48
N GLN A 204 -20.06 0.97 14.33
CA GLN A 204 -20.71 0.14 15.35
C GLN A 204 -21.49 -1.02 14.71
N GLY A 205 -21.37 -2.22 15.26
CA GLY A 205 -22.05 -3.43 14.77
C GLY A 205 -21.36 -4.15 13.61
N LEU A 206 -20.19 -3.67 13.15
CA LEU A 206 -19.41 -4.35 12.11
C LEU A 206 -18.28 -5.25 12.65
N SER A 207 -18.11 -5.33 13.97
CA SER A 207 -17.01 -6.09 14.56
C SER A 207 -17.08 -7.59 14.29
N GLU A 208 -18.29 -8.19 14.34
CA GLU A 208 -18.49 -9.60 14.03
C GLU A 208 -18.18 -9.93 12.56
N PRO A 209 -18.76 -9.23 11.56
CA PRO A 209 -18.37 -9.37 10.15
C PRO A 209 -16.87 -9.21 9.93
N PHE A 210 -16.24 -8.18 10.52
CA PHE A 210 -14.79 -7.97 10.37
C PHE A 210 -13.97 -9.13 10.94
N CYS A 211 -14.28 -9.57 12.16
CA CYS A 211 -13.55 -10.67 12.81
C CYS A 211 -13.77 -12.03 12.12
N SER A 212 -14.83 -12.16 11.32
CA SER A 212 -15.11 -13.37 10.53
C SER A 212 -14.28 -13.48 9.25
N ILE A 213 -13.54 -12.44 8.86
CA ILE A 213 -12.67 -12.46 7.67
C ILE A 213 -11.44 -13.31 7.98
N ILE A 214 -11.36 -14.50 7.36
CA ILE A 214 -10.31 -15.50 7.59
C ILE A 214 -9.75 -16.05 6.27
N GLY A 215 -8.46 -16.44 6.28
CA GLY A 215 -7.62 -16.63 5.10
C GLY A 215 -8.21 -17.47 3.95
N GLN A 216 -8.76 -18.66 4.22
CA GLN A 216 -9.27 -19.54 3.15
C GLN A 216 -10.51 -18.99 2.43
N GLN A 217 -11.17 -17.97 2.97
CA GLN A 217 -12.34 -17.32 2.35
C GLN A 217 -12.17 -15.80 2.33
N PHE A 218 -10.93 -15.30 2.34
CA PHE A 218 -10.66 -13.87 2.45
C PHE A 218 -11.44 -13.07 1.42
N GLU A 219 -11.31 -13.39 0.13
CA GLU A 219 -11.99 -12.64 -0.94
C GLU A 219 -13.51 -12.57 -0.74
N LEU A 220 -14.14 -13.69 -0.39
CA LEU A 220 -15.58 -13.76 -0.20
C LEU A 220 -16.03 -12.98 1.04
N ALA A 221 -15.31 -13.13 2.16
CA ALA A 221 -15.63 -12.49 3.42
C ALA A 221 -15.35 -10.98 3.38
N ALA A 222 -14.20 -10.59 2.82
CA ALA A 222 -13.85 -9.20 2.52
C ALA A 222 -14.93 -8.57 1.65
N ARG A 223 -15.43 -9.28 0.64
CA ARG A 223 -16.51 -8.75 -0.19
C ARG A 223 -17.80 -8.50 0.55
N ARG A 224 -18.24 -9.46 1.38
CA ARG A 224 -19.44 -9.28 2.21
C ARG A 224 -19.27 -8.08 3.15
N PHE A 225 -18.11 -7.98 3.80
CA PHE A 225 -17.80 -6.87 4.70
C PHE A 225 -17.82 -5.51 3.98
N LEU A 226 -17.11 -5.39 2.85
CA LEU A 226 -17.02 -4.15 2.08
C LEU A 226 -18.39 -3.70 1.55
N ASN A 227 -19.23 -4.64 1.10
CA ASN A 227 -20.58 -4.31 0.69
C ASN A 227 -21.43 -3.75 1.85
N ILE A 228 -21.31 -4.34 3.05
CA ILE A 228 -22.02 -3.84 4.24
C ILE A 228 -21.51 -2.44 4.59
N ILE A 229 -20.21 -2.26 4.78
CA ILE A 229 -19.66 -0.98 5.23
C ILE A 229 -19.85 0.13 4.19
N ASN A 230 -19.78 -0.15 2.90
CA ASN A 230 -20.05 0.87 1.88
C ASN A 230 -21.51 1.34 1.92
N SER A 231 -22.46 0.45 2.26
CA SER A 231 -23.89 0.75 2.37
C SER A 231 -24.33 1.47 3.66
N VAL A 232 -23.45 1.58 4.66
CA VAL A 232 -23.76 2.17 5.97
C VAL A 232 -24.26 3.61 5.87
N ASP A 233 -23.61 4.43 5.03
CA ASP A 233 -24.01 5.82 4.81
C ASP A 233 -23.96 6.14 3.29
N PRO A 234 -25.11 6.15 2.62
CA PRO A 234 -25.20 6.41 1.18
C PRO A 234 -24.65 7.78 0.74
N ILE A 235 -24.55 8.77 1.64
CA ILE A 235 -24.09 10.12 1.30
C ILE A 235 -22.57 10.13 1.06
N THR A 236 -21.83 9.40 1.87
CA THR A 236 -20.36 9.31 1.82
C THR A 236 -19.85 8.09 1.04
N GLN A 237 -20.77 7.33 0.42
CA GLN A 237 -20.45 6.13 -0.33
C GLN A 237 -19.71 6.48 -1.63
N THR A 238 -18.49 5.95 -1.77
CA THR A 238 -17.68 6.12 -2.99
C THR A 238 -17.70 4.89 -3.90
N VAL A 239 -18.14 3.75 -3.38
CA VAL A 239 -18.14 2.46 -4.10
C VAL A 239 -19.52 1.83 -4.04
N PHE A 240 -20.11 1.53 -5.20
CA PHE A 240 -21.44 0.93 -5.34
C PHE A 240 -21.35 -0.48 -5.93
N SER A 241 -21.84 -1.47 -5.19
CA SER A 241 -21.87 -2.87 -5.62
C SER A 241 -23.27 -3.27 -6.06
N ILE A 242 -23.47 -3.45 -7.38
CA ILE A 242 -24.77 -3.76 -7.95
C ILE A 242 -24.82 -5.23 -8.41
N PRO A 243 -25.89 -5.98 -8.07
CA PRO A 243 -26.11 -7.30 -8.60
C PRO A 243 -26.21 -7.33 -10.13
N CYS A 244 -25.41 -8.18 -10.80
CA CYS A 244 -25.39 -8.29 -12.25
C CYS A 244 -25.76 -9.69 -12.70
N ILE A 245 -26.58 -9.76 -13.74
CA ILE A 245 -27.12 -11.00 -14.31
C ILE A 245 -26.14 -11.58 -15.33
N SER A 246 -25.64 -10.76 -16.25
CA SER A 246 -24.71 -11.17 -17.30
C SER A 246 -23.91 -9.97 -17.82
N VAL A 247 -22.68 -10.24 -18.27
CA VAL A 247 -21.83 -9.26 -18.95
C VAL A 247 -21.48 -9.79 -20.32
N ARG A 248 -21.61 -8.94 -21.33
CA ARG A 248 -21.13 -9.24 -22.68
C ARG A 248 -20.09 -8.22 -23.11
N LEU A 249 -18.97 -8.73 -23.58
CA LEU A 249 -17.90 -7.95 -24.19
C LEU A 249 -17.77 -8.40 -25.64
N CYS A 250 -17.94 -7.49 -26.59
CA CYS A 250 -17.91 -7.77 -28.03
C CYS A 250 -18.85 -8.92 -28.44
N GLY A 251 -20.06 -8.96 -27.85
CA GLY A 251 -21.07 -10.00 -28.12
C GLY A 251 -20.81 -11.35 -27.43
N HIS A 252 -19.66 -11.53 -26.78
CA HIS A 252 -19.32 -12.75 -26.05
C HIS A 252 -19.63 -12.59 -24.57
N GLU A 253 -20.35 -13.57 -24.01
CA GLU A 253 -20.61 -13.59 -22.58
C GLU A 253 -19.30 -13.84 -21.83
N VAL A 254 -18.98 -12.95 -20.90
CA VAL A 254 -17.82 -13.10 -20.04
C VAL A 254 -18.19 -14.14 -18.99
N GLY A 255 -17.47 -15.26 -18.99
CA GLY A 255 -17.75 -16.38 -18.08
C GLY A 255 -17.83 -15.92 -16.63
N HIS A 256 -18.88 -16.34 -15.93
CA HIS A 256 -18.96 -16.13 -14.48
C HIS A 256 -17.80 -16.85 -13.80
N SER A 257 -17.00 -16.13 -13.02
CA SER A 257 -16.15 -16.75 -12.01
C SER A 257 -17.04 -17.49 -11.01
N GLN A 258 -16.94 -18.83 -10.94
CA GLN A 258 -17.78 -19.70 -10.09
C GLN A 258 -17.00 -20.93 -9.59
N PRO A 259 -17.43 -21.62 -8.48
CA PRO A 259 -18.82 -21.68 -7.99
C PRO A 259 -19.10 -21.64 -6.45
N HIS A 260 -20.39 -21.43 -6.12
CA HIS A 260 -21.16 -21.95 -4.96
C HIS A 260 -21.68 -21.09 -3.78
N SER A 261 -21.50 -19.78 -3.66
CA SER A 261 -22.30 -19.04 -2.63
C SER A 261 -22.88 -17.68 -2.97
N PHE A 262 -22.51 -17.06 -4.10
CA PHE A 262 -23.13 -15.81 -4.52
C PHE A 262 -23.34 -15.85 -6.02
N ARG A 263 -24.50 -16.35 -6.44
CA ARG A 263 -25.07 -15.94 -7.72
C ARG A 263 -25.35 -14.44 -7.62
N HIS A 264 -25.09 -13.71 -8.69
CA HIS A 264 -25.60 -12.36 -8.97
C HIS A 264 -24.77 -11.12 -8.65
N GLN A 265 -23.45 -11.10 -8.43
CA GLN A 265 -22.73 -9.81 -8.38
C GLN A 265 -21.49 -9.81 -9.26
N ILE A 266 -21.61 -9.20 -10.45
CA ILE A 266 -20.47 -8.72 -11.23
C ILE A 266 -20.30 -7.26 -10.82
N MET A 267 -19.19 -6.94 -10.18
CA MET A 267 -18.86 -5.56 -9.81
C MET A 267 -18.30 -4.84 -11.03
N PHE A 268 -19.00 -3.80 -11.48
CA PHE A 268 -18.46 -2.86 -12.42
C PHE A 268 -17.76 -1.73 -11.69
N ARG A 269 -16.57 -1.36 -12.19
CA ARG A 269 -15.94 -0.05 -12.01
C ARG A 269 -16.79 1.02 -12.69
N ALA A 270 -18.03 1.18 -12.24
CA ALA A 270 -18.95 2.19 -12.74
C ALA A 270 -18.60 3.52 -12.08
N LEU A 271 -17.54 4.18 -12.58
CA LEU A 271 -17.45 5.65 -12.68
C LEU A 271 -16.17 6.18 -13.36
N MET A 272 -15.20 5.35 -13.77
CA MET A 272 -14.03 5.85 -14.55
C MET A 272 -13.61 5.02 -15.78
N PHE A 273 -14.34 3.97 -16.16
CA PHE A 273 -13.87 3.01 -17.18
C PHE A 273 -14.34 3.23 -18.63
N VAL A 274 -14.93 4.38 -18.96
CA VAL A 274 -15.25 4.67 -20.36
C VAL A 274 -13.99 4.97 -21.23
N PRO A 275 -12.88 5.57 -20.75
CA PRO A 275 -11.74 5.85 -21.64
C PRO A 275 -10.66 4.75 -21.71
N ILE A 276 -10.48 3.90 -20.68
CA ILE A 276 -9.27 3.04 -20.58
C ILE A 276 -9.37 1.74 -21.38
N PHE A 277 -10.58 1.21 -21.60
CA PHE A 277 -10.76 0.07 -22.52
C PHE A 277 -10.48 0.43 -24.00
N LEU A 278 -10.46 1.72 -24.34
CA LEU A 278 -10.24 2.20 -25.71
C LEU A 278 -8.76 2.33 -26.11
N HIS A 279 -7.80 2.27 -25.17
CA HIS A 279 -6.38 2.50 -25.47
C HIS A 279 -5.51 1.24 -25.55
N ALA A 280 -5.99 0.07 -25.12
CA ALA A 280 -5.22 -1.18 -25.11
C ALA A 280 -5.43 -2.07 -26.35
N LEU A 281 -6.29 -1.68 -27.29
CA LEU A 281 -6.55 -2.42 -28.52
C LEU A 281 -6.33 -1.49 -29.72
N PRO A 282 -5.10 -1.40 -30.28
CA PRO A 282 -4.97 -0.84 -31.61
C PRO A 282 -5.63 -1.85 -32.55
N TYR A 283 -6.70 -1.43 -33.25
CA TYR A 283 -7.48 -2.19 -34.24
C TYR A 283 -8.77 -2.89 -33.81
N TYR A 284 -9.66 -2.30 -33.00
CA TYR A 284 -11.09 -2.63 -33.15
C TYR A 284 -12.00 -1.42 -32.94
N SER A 285 -12.96 -1.26 -33.87
CA SER A 285 -13.96 -0.19 -33.89
C SER A 285 -14.89 -0.26 -32.69
N ALA A 286 -15.07 0.86 -31.97
CA ALA A 286 -16.15 1.14 -31.01
C ALA A 286 -16.86 -0.11 -30.43
N GLU A 287 -16.16 -0.86 -29.58
CA GLU A 287 -16.67 -2.12 -29.04
C GLU A 287 -17.62 -1.84 -27.85
N SER A 288 -18.86 -2.35 -27.95
CA SER A 288 -19.93 -2.14 -26.95
C SER A 288 -19.81 -3.09 -25.76
N VAL A 289 -19.85 -2.56 -24.54
CA VAL A 289 -20.08 -3.32 -23.30
C VAL A 289 -21.58 -3.27 -22.97
N ILE A 290 -22.22 -4.43 -22.81
CA ILE A 290 -23.65 -4.54 -22.45
C ILE A 290 -23.78 -5.16 -21.06
N LEU A 291 -24.49 -4.46 -20.17
CA LEU A 291 -24.75 -4.86 -18.79
C LEU A 291 -26.24 -5.13 -18.57
N SER A 292 -26.56 -6.21 -17.89
CA SER A 292 -27.94 -6.54 -17.49
C SER A 292 -28.02 -6.65 -15.96
N PHE A 293 -28.96 -5.92 -15.36
CA PHE A 293 -29.16 -5.82 -13.91
C PHE A 293 -30.59 -6.28 -13.54
N TYR A 294 -30.81 -6.62 -12.27
CA TYR A 294 -32.16 -6.77 -11.73
C TYR A 294 -32.82 -5.38 -11.62
N ALA A 295 -34.10 -5.31 -11.97
CA ALA A 295 -34.94 -4.12 -11.78
C ALA A 295 -35.37 -3.99 -10.31
#